data_AF-A0A950CGF1-F1
#
_entry.id   AF-A0A950CGF1-F1
#
_cell.length_a   1.000
_cell.length_b   1.000
_cell.length_c   1.000
_cell.angle_alpha   90.00
_cell.angle_beta   90.00
_cell.angle_gamma   90.00
#
_symmetry.space_group_name_H-M   'P 1'
#
loop_
_entity.id
_entity.type
_entity.pdbx_description
1 polymer ?
#
loop_
_entity_poly.entity_id
_entity_poly.type
_entity_poly.pdbx_seq_one_letter_code
_entity_poly.pdbx_strand_id
1 'polypeptide(L)'
;MRISDDRYSRERACLELALRFLRHEARTQTIRLWTGLSDDRIRKLYRAYMSHARRHLPRHRGKSPHQVSYFTRSLRAQEESAVLASVLSLLGVLPPAAAASAAASSATVAPAEPAPVLRGLTRGEALCEAFEAFRLYVPTAQISFEHAVFLATALIRGDQLRVGACAGCGGLLVTERFPARLMRCQACAATQRARSHPAPHAEELRTS
;
A
#
# COMPACT_ATOMS: atom_id res chain seq x y z
N MET A 1 -29.21 18.01 -17.42
CA MET A 1 -27.82 17.75 -17.01
C MET A 1 -26.92 18.47 -18.00
N ARG A 2 -26.27 19.56 -17.58
CA ARG A 2 -25.47 20.42 -18.47
C ARG A 2 -24.06 19.87 -18.51
N ILE A 3 -23.55 19.54 -19.69
CA ILE A 3 -22.19 19.00 -19.95
C ILE A 3 -21.08 19.84 -19.25
N SER A 4 -21.33 21.12 -19.02
CA SER A 4 -20.47 22.00 -18.24
C SER A 4 -20.33 21.58 -16.77
N ASP A 5 -21.43 21.24 -16.08
CA ASP A 5 -21.44 20.89 -14.66
C ASP A 5 -20.67 19.59 -14.39
N ASP A 6 -20.76 18.62 -15.30
CA ASP A 6 -20.02 17.35 -15.20
C ASP A 6 -18.51 17.58 -15.36
N ARG A 7 -18.11 18.47 -16.28
CA ARG A 7 -16.71 18.86 -16.47
C ARG A 7 -16.15 19.56 -15.24
N TYR A 8 -16.89 20.52 -14.68
CA TYR A 8 -16.47 21.25 -13.47
C TYR A 8 -16.37 20.31 -12.27
N SER A 9 -17.34 19.42 -12.09
CA SER A 9 -17.37 18.45 -11.00
C SER A 9 -16.15 17.52 -11.06
N ARG A 10 -15.82 17.01 -12.26
CA ARG A 10 -14.64 16.17 -12.46
C ARG A 10 -13.34 16.93 -12.18
N GLU A 11 -13.22 18.17 -12.68
CA GLU A 11 -12.03 18.99 -12.47
C GLU A 11 -11.83 19.33 -10.99
N ARG A 12 -12.91 19.65 -10.28
CA ARG A 12 -12.89 19.88 -8.83
C ARG A 12 -12.41 18.64 -8.09
N ALA A 13 -12.95 17.46 -8.41
CA ALA A 13 -12.56 16.24 -7.74
C ALA A 13 -11.09 15.85 -8.02
N CYS A 14 -10.59 16.07 -9.25
CA CYS A 14 -9.16 15.92 -9.54
C CYS A 14 -8.28 16.84 -8.67
N LEU A 15 -8.70 18.08 -8.43
CA LEU A 15 -7.98 19.03 -7.56
C LEU A 15 -8.05 18.62 -6.09
N GLU A 16 -9.21 18.18 -5.60
CA GLU A 16 -9.39 17.70 -4.23
C GLU A 16 -8.53 16.46 -3.94
N LEU A 17 -8.51 15.49 -4.88
CA LEU A 17 -7.64 14.32 -4.78
C LEU A 17 -6.16 14.71 -4.80
N ALA A 18 -5.76 15.63 -5.69
CA ALA A 18 -4.39 16.13 -5.75
C ALA A 18 -3.96 16.79 -4.43
N LEU A 19 -4.86 17.53 -3.77
CA LEU A 19 -4.60 18.11 -2.46
C LEU A 19 -4.40 17.04 -1.38
N ARG A 20 -5.20 15.97 -1.37
CA ARG A 20 -4.99 14.84 -0.45
C ARG A 20 -3.64 14.19 -0.67
N PHE A 21 -3.28 13.92 -1.92
CA PHE A 21 -1.97 13.34 -2.25
C PHE A 21 -0.82 14.25 -1.83
N LEU A 22 -0.95 15.56 -2.02
CA LEU A 22 0.04 16.54 -1.55
C LEU A 22 0.20 16.48 -0.03
N ARG A 23 -0.89 16.42 0.73
CA ARG A 23 -0.86 16.30 2.20
C ARG A 23 -0.16 15.02 2.67
N HIS A 24 -0.25 13.96 1.88
CA HIS A 24 0.47 12.70 2.10
C HIS A 24 1.89 12.69 1.51
N GLU A 25 2.42 13.86 1.14
CA GLU A 25 3.75 14.06 0.59
C GLU A 25 4.04 13.25 -0.70
N ALA A 26 3.00 12.95 -1.47
CA ALA A 26 3.13 12.23 -2.73
C ALA A 26 4.02 12.98 -3.74
N ARG A 27 4.78 12.23 -4.55
CA ARG A 27 5.59 12.80 -5.63
C ARG A 27 4.70 13.34 -6.74
N THR A 28 5.20 14.33 -7.47
CA THR A 28 4.45 14.93 -8.59
C THR A 28 4.10 13.93 -9.68
N GLN A 29 4.98 12.96 -9.96
CA GLN A 29 4.65 11.89 -10.90
C GLN A 29 3.44 11.08 -10.42
N THR A 30 3.39 10.69 -9.15
CA THR A 30 2.25 9.99 -8.54
C THR A 30 0.98 10.83 -8.67
N ILE A 31 1.00 12.10 -8.25
CA ILE A 31 -0.16 12.99 -8.37
C ILE A 31 -0.65 13.08 -9.81
N ARG A 32 0.26 13.30 -10.77
CA ARG A 32 -0.06 13.37 -12.20
C ARG A 32 -0.71 12.10 -12.71
N LEU A 33 -0.15 10.93 -12.37
CA LEU A 33 -0.63 9.64 -12.86
C LEU A 33 -2.05 9.33 -12.38
N TRP A 34 -2.41 9.77 -11.17
CA TRP A 34 -3.73 9.48 -10.57
C TRP A 34 -4.79 10.52 -10.91
N THR A 35 -4.40 11.79 -11.05
CA THR A 35 -5.35 12.91 -11.23
C THR A 35 -5.45 13.41 -12.66
N GLY A 36 -4.46 13.11 -13.51
CA GLY A 36 -4.36 13.64 -14.87
C GLY A 36 -3.98 15.13 -14.95
N LEU A 37 -3.70 15.79 -13.82
CA LEU A 37 -3.28 17.18 -13.80
C LEU A 37 -1.87 17.34 -14.37
N SER A 38 -1.62 18.42 -15.11
CA SER A 38 -0.28 18.75 -15.58
C SER A 38 0.65 19.18 -14.43
N ASP A 39 1.96 19.05 -14.63
CA ASP A 39 2.96 19.44 -13.63
C ASP A 39 2.86 20.92 -13.24
N ASP A 40 2.50 21.81 -14.18
CA ASP A 40 2.26 23.23 -13.91
C ASP A 40 1.06 23.42 -12.98
N ARG A 41 -0.05 22.72 -13.24
CA ARG A 41 -1.24 22.78 -12.37
C ARG A 41 -0.94 22.26 -10.97
N ILE A 42 -0.21 21.16 -10.85
CA ILE A 42 0.22 20.61 -9.55
C ILE A 42 1.13 21.61 -8.83
N ARG A 43 2.04 22.28 -9.54
CA ARG A 43 2.92 23.31 -8.98
C ARG A 43 2.14 24.52 -8.49
N LYS A 44 1.17 25.02 -9.25
CA LYS A 44 0.27 26.11 -8.86
C LYS A 44 -0.54 25.73 -7.63
N LEU A 45 -1.12 24.53 -7.61
CA LEU A 45 -1.86 23.99 -6.48
C LEU A 45 -1.01 23.92 -5.21
N TYR A 46 0.22 23.39 -5.33
CA TYR A 46 1.16 23.35 -4.21
C TYR A 46 1.49 24.74 -3.65
N ARG A 47 1.75 25.74 -4.51
CA ARG A 47 2.01 27.11 -4.08
C ARG A 47 0.82 27.73 -3.35
N ALA A 48 -0.38 27.57 -3.91
CA ALA A 48 -1.62 28.06 -3.30
C ALA A 48 -1.94 27.36 -1.97
N TYR A 49 -1.62 26.07 -1.86
CA TYR A 49 -1.78 25.34 -0.61
C TYR A 49 -0.75 25.79 0.44
N MET A 50 0.54 25.92 0.06
CA MET A 50 1.61 26.35 0.95
C MET A 50 1.47 27.79 1.45
N SER A 51 0.86 28.69 0.68
CA SER A 51 0.61 30.06 1.15
C SER A 51 -0.33 30.12 2.35
N HIS A 52 -1.15 29.07 2.56
CA HIS A 52 -2.11 28.98 3.67
C HIS A 52 -1.73 27.89 4.69
N ALA A 53 -0.71 27.09 4.41
CA ALA A 53 -0.35 25.96 5.25
C ALA A 53 0.47 26.41 6.48
N ARG A 54 0.05 25.98 7.67
CA ARG A 54 0.79 26.22 8.92
C ARG A 54 2.10 25.43 9.01
N ARG A 55 2.23 24.35 8.23
CA ARG A 55 3.41 23.48 8.19
C ARG A 55 3.90 23.34 6.76
N HIS A 56 5.22 23.49 6.58
CA HIS A 56 5.86 23.21 5.31
C HIS A 56 5.76 21.72 4.99
N LEU A 57 5.25 21.37 3.80
CA LEU A 57 5.26 19.99 3.31
C LEU A 57 6.56 19.70 2.56
N PRO A 58 7.42 18.78 3.02
CA PRO A 58 8.64 18.45 2.33
C PRO A 58 8.32 17.87 0.94
N ARG A 59 9.11 18.27 -0.06
CA ARG A 59 9.01 17.73 -1.41
C ARG A 59 10.11 16.70 -1.65
N HIS A 60 9.71 15.43 -1.67
CA HIS A 60 10.60 14.34 -2.01
C HIS A 60 11.05 14.44 -3.47
N ARG A 61 12.37 14.44 -3.71
CA ARG A 61 12.99 14.39 -5.04
C ARG A 61 13.52 12.98 -5.34
N GLY A 62 13.78 12.68 -6.61
CA GLY A 62 14.34 11.40 -7.07
C GLY A 62 13.29 10.40 -7.58
N LYS A 63 13.68 9.12 -7.63
CA LYS A 63 12.84 8.02 -8.12
C LYS A 63 11.87 7.52 -7.03
N SER A 64 10.66 7.11 -7.42
CA SER A 64 9.73 6.43 -6.52
C SER A 64 10.29 5.07 -6.05
N PRO A 65 9.82 4.56 -4.90
CA PRO A 65 10.15 3.22 -4.44
C PRO A 65 9.81 2.17 -5.50
N HIS A 66 10.70 1.20 -5.68
CA HIS A 66 10.57 0.16 -6.71
C HIS A 66 11.05 -1.23 -6.22
N GLN A 67 11.55 -1.34 -4.99
CA GLN A 67 12.05 -2.60 -4.45
C GLN A 67 10.99 -3.28 -3.60
N VAL A 68 10.41 -4.37 -4.11
CA VAL A 68 9.40 -5.15 -3.39
C VAL A 68 9.91 -5.75 -2.09
N SER A 69 11.23 -5.98 -1.98
CA SER A 69 11.90 -6.42 -0.76
C SER A 69 11.67 -5.49 0.42
N TYR A 70 11.33 -4.21 0.20
CA TYR A 70 10.98 -3.28 1.27
C TYR A 70 9.86 -3.84 2.17
N PHE A 71 8.89 -4.54 1.60
CA PHE A 71 7.73 -5.09 2.31
C PHE A 71 8.01 -6.44 3.00
N THR A 72 9.04 -7.16 2.56
CA THR A 72 9.35 -8.52 3.05
C THR A 72 10.66 -8.60 3.86
N ARG A 73 11.50 -7.57 3.85
CA ARG A 73 12.85 -7.55 4.46
C ARG A 73 12.91 -7.69 5.99
N SER A 74 11.83 -7.42 6.71
CA SER A 74 11.80 -7.50 8.18
C SER A 74 10.42 -7.87 8.68
N LEU A 75 10.34 -8.43 9.90
CA LEU A 75 9.06 -8.80 10.52
C LEU A 75 8.13 -7.58 10.67
N ARG A 76 8.68 -6.45 11.11
CA ARG A 76 7.93 -5.19 11.20
C ARG A 76 7.40 -4.74 9.85
N ALA A 77 8.23 -4.79 8.80
CA ALA A 77 7.78 -4.42 7.46
C ALA A 77 6.67 -5.36 6.96
N GLN A 78 6.77 -6.66 7.23
CA GLN A 78 5.75 -7.64 6.87
C GLN A 78 4.43 -7.37 7.62
N GLU A 79 4.48 -7.05 8.91
CA GLU A 79 3.32 -6.70 9.72
C GLU A 79 2.65 -5.41 9.22
N GLU A 80 3.42 -4.33 9.05
CA GLU A 80 2.92 -3.07 8.50
C GLU A 80 2.30 -3.27 7.12
N SER A 81 2.94 -4.09 6.27
CA SER A 81 2.44 -4.42 4.93
C SER A 81 1.15 -5.24 4.97
N ALA A 82 1.04 -6.19 5.91
CA ALA A 82 -0.15 -7.00 6.10
C ALA A 82 -1.34 -6.16 6.57
N VAL A 83 -1.14 -5.26 7.54
CA VAL A 83 -2.19 -4.33 7.99
C VAL A 83 -2.62 -3.42 6.83
N LEU A 84 -1.66 -2.80 6.14
CA LEU A 84 -1.97 -1.94 5.00
C LEU A 84 -2.72 -2.69 3.89
N ALA A 85 -2.26 -3.88 3.49
CA ALA A 85 -2.92 -4.70 2.48
C ALA A 85 -4.33 -5.15 2.90
N SER A 86 -4.56 -5.35 4.20
CA SER A 86 -5.88 -5.66 4.75
C SER A 86 -6.83 -4.48 4.60
N VAL A 87 -6.39 -3.27 4.96
CA VAL A 87 -7.19 -2.05 4.82
C VAL A 87 -7.43 -1.72 3.34
N LEU A 88 -6.43 -1.89 2.47
CA LEU A 88 -6.57 -1.71 1.02
C LEU A 88 -7.59 -2.69 0.41
N SER A 89 -7.62 -3.94 0.89
CA SER A 89 -8.63 -4.92 0.49
C SER A 89 -10.02 -4.53 0.98
N LEU A 90 -10.13 -4.12 2.25
CA LEU A 90 -11.39 -3.77 2.89
C LEU A 90 -12.08 -2.57 2.21
N LEU A 91 -11.30 -1.56 1.80
CA LEU A 91 -11.80 -0.36 1.12
C LEU A 91 -11.86 -0.50 -0.40
N GLY A 92 -11.67 -1.71 -0.94
CA GLY A 92 -11.84 -2.00 -2.37
C GLY A 92 -10.77 -1.37 -3.28
N VAL A 93 -9.60 -1.00 -2.74
CA VAL A 93 -8.47 -0.54 -3.56
C VAL A 93 -7.90 -1.71 -4.36
N LEU A 94 -7.76 -2.87 -3.71
CA LEU A 94 -7.36 -4.11 -4.35
C LEU A 94 -8.58 -4.83 -4.94
N PRO A 95 -8.47 -5.43 -6.14
CA PRO A 95 -9.53 -6.28 -6.66
C PRO A 95 -9.73 -7.48 -5.73
N PRO A 96 -10.97 -8.00 -5.62
CA PRO A 96 -11.22 -9.22 -4.88
C PRO A 96 -10.37 -10.37 -5.46
N ALA A 97 -9.94 -11.30 -4.60
CA ALA A 97 -8.99 -12.36 -4.96
C ALA A 97 -9.39 -13.16 -6.21
N ALA A 98 -10.70 -13.36 -6.45
CA ALA A 98 -11.24 -14.02 -7.64
C ALA A 98 -10.99 -13.26 -8.96
N ALA A 99 -10.95 -11.93 -8.92
CA ALA A 99 -10.66 -11.10 -10.08
C ALA A 99 -9.14 -11.02 -10.38
N ALA A 100 -8.30 -11.12 -9.34
CA ALA A 100 -6.85 -11.13 -9.49
C ALA A 100 -6.33 -12.38 -10.20
N SER A 101 -6.94 -13.55 -9.98
CA SER A 101 -6.60 -14.79 -10.70
C SER A 101 -7.01 -14.78 -12.16
N ALA A 102 -8.11 -14.10 -12.53
CA ALA A 102 -8.55 -13.96 -13.91
C ALA A 102 -7.64 -13.01 -14.72
N ALA A 103 -7.22 -11.89 -14.13
CA ALA A 103 -6.31 -10.93 -14.75
C ALA A 103 -4.87 -11.48 -14.93
N ALA A 104 -4.45 -12.42 -14.07
CA ALA A 104 -3.15 -13.07 -14.17
C ALA A 104 -3.04 -14.05 -15.36
N SER A 105 -4.18 -14.52 -15.89
CA SER A 105 -4.26 -15.47 -17.01
C SER A 105 -4.27 -14.81 -18.39
N SER A 106 -4.44 -13.48 -18.45
CA SER A 106 -4.62 -12.72 -19.71
C SER A 106 -3.49 -11.71 -20.00
N ALA A 107 -2.36 -11.78 -19.31
CA ALA A 107 -1.27 -10.81 -19.45
C ALA A 107 -0.18 -11.26 -20.43
N THR A 108 -0.46 -11.16 -21.73
CA THR A 108 0.57 -10.98 -22.76
C THR A 108 0.85 -9.48 -22.95
N VAL A 109 2.13 -9.15 -23.13
CA VAL A 109 2.71 -7.87 -23.64
C VAL A 109 3.27 -6.85 -22.62
N ALA A 110 4.60 -6.67 -22.77
CA ALA A 110 5.49 -5.50 -22.55
C ALA A 110 5.82 -4.97 -21.13
N PRO A 111 7.10 -4.64 -20.86
CA PRO A 111 7.52 -3.89 -19.69
C PRO A 111 7.32 -2.39 -19.95
N ALA A 112 6.22 -1.83 -19.45
CA ALA A 112 5.99 -0.38 -19.45
C ALA A 112 5.34 0.03 -18.13
N GLU A 113 5.67 1.25 -17.69
CA GLU A 113 5.07 2.12 -16.64
C GLU A 113 3.83 1.58 -15.88
N PRO A 114 3.71 1.82 -14.55
CA PRO A 114 2.62 1.30 -13.70
C PRO A 114 1.25 1.37 -14.38
N ALA A 115 0.72 0.21 -14.77
CA ALA A 115 -0.42 0.02 -15.66
C ALA A 115 -1.66 0.84 -15.24
N PRO A 116 -2.55 1.22 -16.19
CA PRO A 116 -3.76 2.02 -15.95
C PRO A 116 -4.76 1.43 -14.95
N VAL A 117 -4.59 0.16 -14.56
CA VAL A 117 -5.53 -0.59 -13.71
C VAL A 117 -5.72 0.05 -12.33
N LEU A 118 -4.71 0.71 -11.77
CA LEU A 118 -4.83 1.37 -10.46
C LEU A 118 -5.36 2.83 -10.58
N ARG A 119 -5.41 3.39 -11.79
CA ARG A 119 -5.66 4.83 -12.00
C ARG A 119 -7.17 5.11 -12.10
N GLY A 120 -7.63 6.05 -11.29
CA GLY A 120 -9.03 6.48 -11.27
C GLY A 120 -9.29 7.31 -10.01
N LEU A 121 -10.17 8.30 -10.14
CA LEU A 121 -10.48 9.25 -9.08
C LEU A 121 -11.00 8.54 -7.81
N THR A 122 -12.02 7.68 -7.98
CA THR A 122 -12.62 6.89 -6.89
C THR A 122 -11.62 5.96 -6.21
N ARG A 123 -10.75 5.30 -6.98
CA ARG A 123 -9.71 4.43 -6.39
C ARG A 123 -8.64 5.26 -5.69
N GLY A 124 -8.37 6.47 -6.15
CA GLY A 124 -7.44 7.40 -5.50
C GLY A 124 -7.96 7.87 -4.15
N GLU A 125 -9.26 8.16 -4.09
CA GLU A 125 -9.95 8.49 -2.84
C GLU A 125 -9.89 7.32 -1.85
N ALA A 126 -10.25 6.12 -2.31
CA ALA A 126 -10.16 4.90 -1.51
C ALA A 126 -8.72 4.60 -1.04
N LEU A 127 -7.71 4.88 -1.87
CA LEU A 127 -6.30 4.76 -1.47
C LEU A 127 -5.92 5.74 -0.36
N CYS A 128 -6.37 7.00 -0.46
CA CYS A 128 -6.13 7.97 0.61
C CYS A 128 -6.82 7.57 1.91
N GLU A 129 -8.08 7.12 1.85
CA GLU A 129 -8.82 6.63 3.02
C GLU A 129 -8.13 5.42 3.65
N ALA A 130 -7.67 4.47 2.83
CA ALA A 130 -6.94 3.31 3.29
C ALA A 130 -5.62 3.68 3.98
N PHE A 131 -4.88 4.63 3.41
CA PHE A 131 -3.64 5.08 4.01
C PHE A 131 -3.88 5.84 5.32
N GLU A 132 -4.90 6.69 5.36
CA GLU A 132 -5.30 7.43 6.57
C GLU A 132 -5.72 6.47 7.69
N ALA A 133 -6.56 5.46 7.39
CA ALA A 133 -6.94 4.43 8.34
C ALA A 133 -5.73 3.58 8.81
N PHE A 134 -4.85 3.20 7.89
CA PHE A 134 -3.60 2.51 8.23
C PHE A 134 -2.75 3.31 9.21
N ARG A 135 -2.61 4.63 9.01
CA ARG A 135 -1.86 5.52 9.91
C ARG A 135 -2.51 5.65 11.28
N LEU A 136 -3.82 5.46 11.40
CA LEU A 136 -4.52 5.38 12.70
C LEU A 136 -4.21 4.07 13.43
N TYR A 137 -4.21 2.93 12.71
CA TYR A 137 -3.89 1.62 13.31
C TYR A 137 -2.41 1.47 13.67
N VAL A 138 -1.51 2.03 12.86
CA VAL A 138 -0.06 1.95 13.07
C VAL A 138 0.57 3.35 13.01
N PRO A 139 0.47 4.15 14.09
CA PRO A 139 0.98 5.53 14.10
C PRO A 139 2.48 5.63 13.85
N THR A 140 3.23 4.61 14.26
CA THR A 140 4.69 4.50 14.10
C THR A 140 5.10 3.81 12.80
N ALA A 141 4.19 3.64 11.83
CA ALA A 141 4.51 2.98 10.57
C ALA A 141 5.62 3.72 9.81
N GLN A 142 6.53 2.95 9.21
CA GLN A 142 7.59 3.47 8.34
C GLN A 142 7.15 3.53 6.87
N ILE A 143 6.08 2.82 6.52
CA ILE A 143 5.49 2.86 5.18
C ILE A 143 4.99 4.28 4.89
N SER A 144 5.66 4.94 3.94
CA SER A 144 5.21 6.23 3.39
C SER A 144 4.10 6.05 2.35
N PHE A 145 3.42 7.13 1.98
CA PHE A 145 2.36 7.09 0.97
C PHE A 145 2.86 6.56 -0.39
N GLU A 146 4.09 6.90 -0.79
CA GLU A 146 4.71 6.36 -2.00
C GLU A 146 4.89 4.82 -1.93
N HIS A 147 5.24 4.29 -0.75
CA HIS A 147 5.30 2.84 -0.55
C HIS A 147 3.90 2.22 -0.56
N ALA A 148 2.88 2.92 -0.05
CA ALA A 148 1.50 2.42 -0.12
C ALA A 148 0.98 2.33 -1.56
N VAL A 149 1.22 3.37 -2.38
CA VAL A 149 0.94 3.35 -3.83
C VAL A 149 1.69 2.19 -4.50
N PHE A 150 2.97 2.02 -4.17
CA PHE A 150 3.80 0.96 -4.74
C PHE A 150 3.31 -0.44 -4.34
N LEU A 151 2.95 -0.66 -3.07
CA LEU A 151 2.39 -1.92 -2.58
C LEU A 151 1.08 -2.26 -3.31
N ALA A 152 0.14 -1.31 -3.37
CA ALA A 152 -1.12 -1.51 -4.07
C ALA A 152 -0.91 -1.86 -5.55
N THR A 153 0.02 -1.16 -6.22
CA THR A 153 0.38 -1.45 -7.61
C THR A 153 0.96 -2.86 -7.77
N ALA A 154 1.89 -3.25 -6.89
CA ALA A 154 2.53 -4.57 -6.94
C ALA A 154 1.53 -5.71 -6.68
N LEU A 155 0.63 -5.53 -5.70
CA LEU A 155 -0.41 -6.52 -5.38
C LEU A 155 -1.45 -6.67 -6.51
N ILE A 156 -1.83 -5.58 -7.17
CA ILE A 156 -2.73 -5.61 -8.33
C ILE A 156 -2.09 -6.31 -9.52
N ARG A 157 -0.80 -6.05 -9.76
CA ARG A 157 -0.05 -6.71 -10.83
C ARG A 157 0.14 -8.19 -10.56
N GLY A 158 0.35 -8.58 -9.30
CA GLY A 158 0.49 -9.98 -8.90
C GLY A 158 1.73 -10.68 -9.47
N ASP A 159 2.67 -9.92 -10.04
CA ASP A 159 3.90 -10.37 -10.69
C ASP A 159 4.98 -10.73 -9.66
N GLN A 160 5.13 -9.91 -8.64
CA GLN A 160 6.15 -10.06 -7.60
C GLN A 160 5.55 -10.30 -6.22
N LEU A 161 4.46 -9.59 -5.88
CA LEU A 161 3.79 -9.70 -4.59
C LEU A 161 2.36 -10.19 -4.77
N ARG A 162 1.86 -10.91 -3.77
CA ARG A 162 0.47 -11.37 -3.69
C ARG A 162 -0.06 -11.24 -2.28
N VAL A 163 -1.38 -11.21 -2.20
CA VAL A 163 -2.11 -11.41 -0.94
C VAL A 163 -2.20 -12.90 -0.68
N GLY A 164 -1.68 -13.33 0.47
CA GLY A 164 -1.78 -14.70 0.98
C GLY A 164 -2.52 -14.74 2.31
N ALA A 165 -2.64 -15.94 2.87
CA ALA A 165 -3.20 -16.17 4.20
C ALA A 165 -2.18 -16.89 5.08
N CYS A 166 -2.16 -16.53 6.36
CA CYS A 166 -1.35 -17.19 7.37
C CYS A 166 -1.89 -18.61 7.62
N ALA A 167 -1.03 -19.62 7.54
CA ALA A 167 -1.45 -21.02 7.76
C ALA A 167 -1.83 -21.36 9.21
N GLY A 168 -1.54 -20.48 10.17
CA GLY A 168 -1.98 -20.64 11.56
C GLY A 168 -3.36 -20.04 11.86
N CYS A 169 -3.55 -18.75 11.56
CA CYS A 169 -4.75 -18.00 11.92
C CYS A 169 -5.61 -17.53 10.73
N GLY A 170 -5.21 -17.81 9.49
CA GLY A 170 -5.90 -17.31 8.28
C GLY A 170 -5.70 -15.81 8.00
N GLY A 171 -5.01 -15.07 8.87
CA GLY A 171 -4.79 -13.63 8.70
C GLY A 171 -4.09 -13.30 7.39
N LEU A 172 -4.44 -12.15 6.79
CA LEU A 172 -3.90 -11.70 5.52
C LEU A 172 -2.40 -11.42 5.63
N LEU A 173 -1.64 -11.88 4.65
CA LEU A 173 -0.20 -11.64 4.53
C LEU A 173 0.14 -11.05 3.16
N VAL A 174 1.17 -10.22 3.11
CA VAL A 174 1.84 -9.86 1.86
C VAL A 174 3.00 -10.81 1.66
N THR A 175 2.98 -11.55 0.56
CA THR A 175 3.99 -12.57 0.25
C THR A 175 4.54 -12.37 -1.14
N GLU A 176 5.72 -12.90 -1.40
CA GLU A 176 6.20 -13.05 -2.78
C GLU A 176 5.29 -14.00 -3.56
N ARG A 177 5.30 -13.87 -4.90
CA ARG A 177 4.48 -14.68 -5.80
C ARG A 177 4.71 -16.18 -5.65
N PHE A 178 5.96 -16.59 -5.38
CA PHE A 178 6.36 -17.98 -5.22
C PHE A 178 7.00 -18.19 -3.85
N PRO A 179 6.20 -18.29 -2.78
CA PRO A 179 6.72 -18.48 -1.43
C PRO A 179 7.40 -19.86 -1.32
N ALA A 180 8.68 -19.89 -0.92
CA ALA A 180 9.42 -21.14 -0.75
C ALA A 180 8.93 -21.99 0.43
N ARG A 181 8.13 -21.43 1.35
CA ARG A 181 7.63 -22.08 2.56
C ARG A 181 6.22 -21.64 2.88
N LEU A 182 5.52 -22.45 3.67
CA LEU A 182 4.22 -22.11 4.23
C LEU A 182 4.34 -20.84 5.08
N MET A 183 3.55 -19.82 4.73
CA MET A 183 3.66 -18.50 5.34
C MET A 183 2.86 -18.42 6.64
N ARG A 184 3.47 -17.82 7.66
CA ARG A 184 2.87 -17.59 8.98
C ARG A 184 3.08 -16.14 9.37
N CYS A 185 2.06 -15.53 9.99
CA CYS A 185 2.22 -14.22 10.61
C CYS A 185 3.22 -14.30 11.77
N GLN A 186 3.73 -13.16 12.20
CA GLN A 186 4.73 -13.07 13.28
C GLN A 186 4.28 -13.78 14.56
N ALA A 187 3.01 -13.61 14.97
CA ALA A 187 2.46 -14.28 16.15
C ALA A 187 2.48 -15.81 15.99
N CYS A 188 1.94 -16.34 14.88
CA CYS A 188 1.92 -17.77 14.61
C CYS A 188 3.34 -18.37 14.47
N ALA A 189 4.28 -17.62 13.92
CA ALA A 189 5.68 -18.05 13.78
C ALA A 189 6.38 -18.11 15.14
N ALA A 190 6.16 -17.12 16.02
CA ALA A 190 6.71 -17.11 17.38
C ALA A 190 6.19 -18.30 18.20
N THR A 191 4.87 -18.58 18.15
CA THR A 191 4.28 -19.73 18.85
C THR A 191 4.85 -21.06 18.34
N GLN A 192 5.07 -21.20 17.03
CA GLN A 192 5.65 -22.42 16.48
C GLN A 192 7.11 -22.63 16.94
N ARG A 193 7.92 -21.57 16.96
CA ARG A 193 9.32 -21.63 17.45
C ARG A 193 9.39 -22.07 18.91
N ALA A 194 8.52 -21.51 19.76
CA ALA A 194 8.42 -21.91 21.16
C ALA A 194 8.03 -23.38 21.33
N ARG A 195 7.21 -23.95 20.42
CA ARG A 195 6.85 -25.38 20.43
C ARG A 195 7.96 -26.28 19.90
N SER A 196 8.70 -25.85 18.88
CA SER A 196 9.78 -26.65 18.27
C SER A 196 11.07 -26.67 19.10
N HIS A 197 11.25 -25.69 19.98
CA HIS A 197 12.38 -25.63 20.90
C HIS A 197 11.84 -25.49 22.33
N PRO A 198 11.27 -26.57 22.90
CA PRO A 198 10.92 -26.56 24.30
C PRO A 198 12.20 -26.23 25.09
N ALA A 199 12.11 -25.27 26.01
CA ALA A 199 13.21 -24.97 26.91
C ALA A 199 13.70 -26.29 27.56
N PRO A 200 15.01 -26.52 27.70
CA PRO A 200 15.48 -27.65 28.49
C PRO A 200 14.87 -27.51 29.88
N HIS A 201 14.13 -28.53 30.30
CA HIS A 201 13.51 -28.59 31.61
C HIS A 201 14.58 -28.29 32.67
N ALA A 202 14.28 -27.34 33.55
CA ALA A 202 15.03 -27.13 34.78
C ALA A 202 14.79 -28.35 35.69
N GLU A 203 15.57 -29.39 35.47
CA GLU A 203 15.74 -30.51 36.36
C GLU A 203 17.00 -30.23 37.17
N GLU A 204 16.86 -29.59 38.33
CA GLU A 204 17.76 -29.75 39.49
C GLU A 204 17.31 -28.88 40.67
N LEU A 205 17.45 -29.45 41.87
CA LEU A 205 17.23 -28.89 43.23
C LEU A 205 15.82 -29.02 43.82
N ARG A 206 15.38 -30.28 43.98
CA ARG A 206 14.66 -30.72 45.21
C ARG A 206 15.26 -32.02 45.75
N THR A 207 16.48 -31.89 46.28
CA THR A 207 17.02 -32.81 47.29
C THR A 207 17.72 -31.97 48.34
N SER A 208 16.98 -31.62 49.39
CA SER A 208 17.46 -31.26 50.74
C SER A 208 16.29 -31.36 51.69
#